data_AF-A0A9P5F398-F1
#
_entry.id   AF-A0A9P5F398-F1
#
_cell.length_a   1.000
_cell.length_b   1.000
_cell.length_c   1.000
_cell.angle_alpha   90.00
_cell.angle_beta   90.00
_cell.angle_gamma   90.00
#
_symmetry.space_group_name_H-M   'P 1'
#
loop_
_entity.id
_entity.type
_entity.pdbx_description
1 polymer ?
#
loop_
_entity_poly.entity_id
_entity_poly.type
_entity_poly.pdbx_seq_one_letter_code
_entity_poly.pdbx_strand_id
1 'polypeptide(L)'
;MKIAAIAPFMSLANGYIFQPEDQADFRNPNIPALLNYTESQYDITTGSSYWASSFITGDDGRQYMTLSHLLTTIPSVCRSSILDLQTHDYWVDLTYCNNTDGSGFDNGLPLNADYGTYGFGSTSDDSVSTMYTYAHPEKSFSIDLEWNLTSRVMLNGGGGIIPFGNVPINATEWGIPNGRTAGTITLNNKTISVDTSNSFTWYDRQLSHGAPKNWTWFELHFPGSDIKASIWAWDLIDDESTRFATIRVGNGYHVLAYELSPDYSNTWTSPNSNLVYPLSWTLTFENGDHLIVNSVRPDQEMYGEKALIDSAYEGFVEAAGSFYGYTEAFGVVELVTAF
;
A
#
# COMPACT_ATOMS: atom_id res chain seq x y z
N MET A 1 14.04 17.73 -32.40
CA MET A 1 13.36 17.18 -31.21
C MET A 1 14.45 16.49 -30.40
N LYS A 2 14.85 17.09 -29.26
CA LYS A 2 15.96 16.56 -28.45
C LYS A 2 15.42 15.39 -27.63
N ILE A 3 16.02 14.22 -27.81
CA ILE A 3 15.82 13.03 -26.98
C ILE A 3 16.29 13.41 -25.57
N ALA A 4 15.36 13.48 -24.62
CA ALA A 4 15.71 13.56 -23.22
C ALA A 4 16.25 12.18 -22.83
N ALA A 5 17.55 12.12 -22.52
CA ALA A 5 18.14 10.91 -21.97
C ALA A 5 17.51 10.66 -20.60
N ILE A 6 16.95 9.46 -20.42
CA ILE A 6 16.54 8.93 -19.13
C ILE A 6 17.81 8.88 -18.27
N ALA A 7 17.91 9.79 -17.30
CA ALA A 7 18.95 9.71 -16.30
C ALA A 7 18.63 8.48 -15.43
N PRO A 8 19.55 7.51 -15.28
CA PRO A 8 19.36 6.45 -14.31
C PRO A 8 19.26 7.11 -12.93
N PHE A 9 18.19 6.77 -12.20
CA PHE A 9 18.04 7.16 -10.81
C PHE A 9 19.31 6.76 -10.07
N MET A 10 19.96 7.72 -9.42
CA MET A 10 21.06 7.38 -8.53
C MET A 10 20.45 6.55 -7.41
N SER A 11 20.74 5.25 -7.42
CA SER A 11 20.68 4.41 -6.22
C SER A 11 21.14 5.26 -5.05
N LEU A 12 20.29 5.41 -4.04
CA LEU A 12 20.69 5.99 -2.77
C LEU A 12 21.94 5.21 -2.34
N ALA A 13 23.11 5.84 -2.44
CA ALA A 13 24.40 5.16 -2.26
C ALA A 13 24.55 4.50 -0.87
N ASN A 14 23.61 4.80 0.05
CA ASN A 14 23.53 4.31 1.41
C ASN A 14 22.22 3.55 1.74
N GLY A 15 21.41 3.14 0.75
CA GLY A 15 20.11 2.50 0.96
C GLY A 15 18.98 3.48 1.34
N TYR A 16 17.78 2.95 1.59
CA TYR A 16 16.60 3.74 1.95
C TYR A 16 16.58 4.06 3.46
N ILE A 17 15.97 5.19 3.83
CA ILE A 17 15.77 5.55 5.24
C ILE A 17 14.42 5.01 5.70
N PHE A 18 14.45 3.88 6.40
CA PHE A 18 13.27 3.27 6.99
C PHE A 18 13.13 3.71 8.44
N GLN A 19 12.42 4.81 8.67
CA GLN A 19 12.24 5.38 10.00
C GLN A 19 10.79 5.25 10.46
N PRO A 20 10.50 4.44 11.50
CA PRO A 20 9.18 4.46 12.14
C PRO A 20 8.98 5.79 12.87
N GLU A 21 7.73 6.22 13.00
CA GLU A 21 7.40 7.37 13.84
C GLU A 21 7.35 6.98 15.33
N ASP A 22 7.18 7.98 16.21
CA ASP A 22 7.10 7.77 17.66
C ASP A 22 6.02 8.65 18.30
N GLN A 23 4.85 8.68 17.65
CA GLN A 23 3.67 9.37 18.13
C GLN A 23 3.02 8.54 19.24
N ALA A 24 2.75 9.19 20.38
CA ALA A 24 2.09 8.53 21.51
C ALA A 24 0.59 8.27 21.28
N ASP A 25 -0.03 9.00 20.35
CA ASP A 25 -1.42 8.82 19.94
C ASP A 25 -1.48 8.84 18.41
N PHE A 26 -2.03 7.77 17.84
CA PHE A 26 -2.22 7.64 16.41
C PHE A 26 -3.38 8.52 15.91
N ARG A 27 -4.24 9.01 16.80
CA ARG A 27 -5.35 9.89 16.44
C ARG A 27 -4.85 11.31 16.21
N ASN A 28 -5.47 12.00 15.26
CA ASN A 28 -5.25 13.42 15.07
C ASN A 28 -6.41 14.23 15.70
N PRO A 29 -6.23 14.89 16.85
CA PRO A 29 -7.30 15.60 17.54
C PRO A 29 -7.77 16.86 16.80
N ASN A 30 -7.01 17.32 15.80
CA ASN A 30 -7.30 18.54 15.06
C ASN A 30 -8.09 18.30 13.77
N ILE A 31 -8.37 17.03 13.45
CA ILE A 31 -9.11 16.65 12.24
C ILE A 31 -10.50 16.18 12.67
N PRO A 32 -11.57 16.79 12.14
CA PRO A 32 -12.93 16.40 12.47
C PRO A 32 -13.29 15.07 11.80
N ALA A 33 -12.76 13.98 12.32
CA ALA A 33 -13.02 12.63 11.86
C ALA A 33 -14.25 12.05 12.58
N LEU A 34 -15.16 11.45 11.82
CA LEU A 34 -16.31 10.70 12.36
C LEU A 34 -16.04 9.19 12.46
N LEU A 35 -14.80 8.77 12.19
CA LEU A 35 -14.43 7.37 12.07
C LEU A 35 -14.10 6.76 13.43
N ASN A 36 -14.76 5.66 13.76
CA ASN A 36 -14.36 4.77 14.84
C ASN A 36 -13.42 3.70 14.29
N TYR A 37 -12.11 3.85 14.57
CA TYR A 37 -11.10 2.94 14.04
C TYR A 37 -11.34 1.48 14.44
N THR A 38 -11.72 1.22 15.70
CA THR A 38 -12.01 -0.12 16.20
C THR A 38 -13.17 -0.76 15.46
N GLU A 39 -14.29 -0.04 15.30
CA GLU A 39 -15.45 -0.57 14.57
C GLU A 39 -15.16 -0.71 13.07
N SER A 40 -14.32 0.16 12.51
CA SER A 40 -13.94 0.07 11.10
C SER A 40 -13.08 -1.15 10.78
N GLN A 41 -12.54 -1.83 11.79
CA GLN A 41 -11.83 -3.09 11.61
C GLN A 41 -12.74 -4.27 11.31
N TYR A 42 -14.05 -4.17 11.55
CA TYR A 42 -14.96 -5.27 11.20
C TYR A 42 -15.20 -5.33 9.70
N ASP A 43 -15.43 -6.54 9.20
CA ASP A 43 -15.78 -6.75 7.80
C ASP A 43 -17.24 -6.35 7.51
N ILE A 44 -17.51 -6.03 6.26
CA ILE A 44 -18.84 -5.67 5.75
C ILE A 44 -19.25 -6.61 4.62
N THR A 45 -20.55 -6.72 4.39
CA THR A 45 -21.11 -7.68 3.42
C THR A 45 -20.70 -7.43 1.97
N THR A 46 -20.30 -6.20 1.63
CA THR A 46 -19.79 -5.84 0.30
C THR A 46 -18.29 -6.09 0.13
N GLY A 47 -17.61 -6.49 1.20
CA GLY A 47 -16.17 -6.71 1.26
C GLY A 47 -15.39 -5.51 1.81
N SER A 48 -14.19 -5.82 2.27
CA SER A 48 -13.21 -4.94 2.89
C SER A 48 -11.83 -5.22 2.33
N SER A 49 -10.95 -4.22 2.42
CA SER A 49 -9.51 -4.39 2.25
C SER A 49 -8.79 -4.17 3.58
N TYR A 50 -7.86 -5.08 3.85
CA TYR A 50 -6.79 -4.97 4.82
C TYR A 50 -5.50 -5.06 4.03
N TRP A 51 -4.79 -3.96 3.91
CA TRP A 51 -3.62 -3.86 3.07
C TRP A 51 -2.44 -3.33 3.88
N ALA A 52 -1.28 -3.93 3.72
CA ALA A 52 -0.07 -3.46 4.37
C ALA A 52 1.14 -3.58 3.45
N SER A 53 1.94 -2.52 3.39
CA SER A 53 3.31 -2.55 2.91
C SER A 53 4.25 -2.41 4.09
N SER A 54 5.35 -3.16 4.12
CA SER A 54 6.37 -3.00 5.15
C SER A 54 7.74 -2.80 4.53
N PHE A 55 8.44 -1.78 5.00
CA PHE A 55 9.78 -1.41 4.59
C PHE A 55 10.73 -1.85 5.69
N ILE A 56 11.47 -2.92 5.42
CA ILE A 56 12.18 -3.71 6.42
C ILE A 56 13.68 -3.57 6.21
N THR A 57 14.40 -3.24 7.28
CA THR A 57 15.83 -3.55 7.38
C THR A 57 15.98 -4.86 8.13
N GLY A 58 16.61 -5.85 7.51
CA GLY A 58 16.86 -7.17 8.10
C GLY A 58 18.10 -7.21 8.98
N ASP A 59 18.17 -8.17 9.88
CA ASP A 59 19.37 -8.48 10.69
C ASP A 59 20.57 -8.98 9.86
N ASP A 60 20.34 -9.30 8.58
CA ASP A 60 21.38 -9.57 7.60
C ASP A 60 21.91 -8.33 6.86
N GLY A 61 21.44 -7.14 7.26
CA GLY A 61 21.88 -5.85 6.74
C GLY A 61 21.30 -5.48 5.37
N ARG A 62 20.33 -6.24 4.88
CA ARG A 62 19.60 -5.96 3.63
C ARG A 62 18.29 -5.25 3.89
N GLN A 63 17.69 -4.73 2.82
CA GLN A 63 16.43 -4.00 2.87
C GLN A 63 15.41 -4.68 1.96
N TYR A 64 14.19 -4.76 2.46
CA TYR A 64 13.10 -5.45 1.80
C TYR A 64 11.87 -4.56 1.78
N MET A 65 11.06 -4.70 0.73
CA MET A 65 9.66 -4.31 0.77
C MET A 65 8.82 -5.57 0.82
N THR A 66 7.87 -5.65 1.74
CA THR A 66 6.87 -6.70 1.78
C THR A 66 5.50 -6.13 1.54
N LEU A 67 4.61 -6.94 1.01
CA LEU A 67 3.20 -6.62 0.88
C LEU A 67 2.35 -7.75 1.43
N SER A 68 1.30 -7.40 2.15
CA SER A 68 0.22 -8.30 2.55
C SER A 68 -1.11 -7.64 2.23
N HIS A 69 -2.02 -8.37 1.58
CA HIS A 69 -3.35 -7.87 1.24
C HIS A 69 -4.38 -8.98 1.46
N LEU A 70 -5.41 -8.68 2.24
CA LEU A 70 -6.62 -9.49 2.36
C LEU A 70 -7.82 -8.67 1.83
N LEU A 71 -8.37 -9.12 0.70
CA LEU A 71 -9.64 -8.67 0.16
C LEU A 71 -10.73 -9.68 0.51
N THR A 72 -11.74 -9.22 1.23
CA THR A 72 -12.83 -10.07 1.75
C THR A 72 -14.04 -10.12 0.81
N THR A 73 -13.85 -9.72 -0.44
CA THR A 73 -14.83 -9.88 -1.53
C THR A 73 -15.16 -11.36 -1.76
N ILE A 74 -16.11 -11.63 -2.66
CA ILE A 74 -16.46 -13.00 -3.05
C ILE A 74 -16.08 -13.21 -4.53
N PRO A 75 -15.12 -14.10 -4.85
CA PRO A 75 -14.24 -14.82 -3.92
C PRO A 75 -13.28 -13.87 -3.18
N SER A 76 -12.78 -14.31 -2.02
CA SER A 76 -11.76 -13.56 -1.28
C SER A 76 -10.41 -13.76 -1.94
N VAL A 77 -9.58 -12.72 -1.88
CA VAL A 77 -8.26 -12.69 -2.51
C VAL A 77 -7.24 -12.34 -1.45
N CYS A 78 -6.23 -13.19 -1.31
CA CYS A 78 -5.09 -12.97 -0.44
C CYS A 78 -3.86 -12.77 -1.33
N ARG A 79 -3.16 -11.66 -1.16
CA ARG A 79 -1.93 -11.36 -1.89
C ARG A 79 -0.77 -11.17 -0.92
N SER A 80 0.40 -11.60 -1.32
CA SER A 80 1.62 -11.31 -0.59
C SER A 80 2.83 -11.23 -1.51
N SER A 81 3.81 -10.40 -1.14
CA SER A 81 5.09 -10.38 -1.82
C SER A 81 6.23 -9.94 -0.92
N ILE A 82 7.45 -10.27 -1.35
CA ILE A 82 8.70 -9.75 -0.80
C ILE A 82 9.59 -9.36 -1.98
N LEU A 83 10.14 -8.15 -1.93
CA LEU A 83 11.16 -7.64 -2.85
C LEU A 83 12.45 -7.39 -2.05
N ASP A 84 13.56 -8.03 -2.45
CA ASP A 84 14.90 -7.65 -1.99
C ASP A 84 15.31 -6.38 -2.74
N LEU A 85 15.51 -5.28 -2.02
CA LEU A 85 15.75 -3.96 -2.63
C LEU A 85 17.20 -3.79 -3.10
N GLN A 86 18.10 -4.72 -2.79
CA GLN A 86 19.47 -4.72 -3.29
C GLN A 86 19.63 -5.57 -4.55
N THR A 87 19.07 -6.78 -4.55
CA THR A 87 19.19 -7.71 -5.69
C THR A 87 18.07 -7.56 -6.69
N HIS A 88 16.95 -6.94 -6.29
CA HIS A 88 15.68 -7.00 -7.00
C HIS A 88 15.26 -8.45 -7.28
N ASP A 89 15.45 -9.36 -6.32
CA ASP A 89 14.75 -10.64 -6.33
C ASP A 89 13.34 -10.44 -5.77
N TYR A 90 12.33 -11.08 -6.39
CA TYR A 90 10.93 -10.88 -6.04
C TYR A 90 10.21 -12.22 -5.88
N TRP A 91 9.51 -12.34 -4.76
CA TRP A 91 8.66 -13.46 -4.43
C TRP A 91 7.23 -12.94 -4.32
N VAL A 92 6.29 -13.63 -4.95
CA VAL A 92 4.92 -13.15 -5.05
C VAL A 92 3.94 -14.32 -4.99
N ASP A 93 2.83 -14.11 -4.30
CA ASP A 93 1.66 -14.96 -4.29
C ASP A 93 0.37 -14.16 -4.40
N LEU A 94 -0.55 -14.70 -5.18
CA LEU A 94 -1.96 -14.37 -5.10
C LEU A 94 -2.70 -15.70 -5.01
N THR A 95 -3.50 -15.85 -3.97
CA THR A 95 -4.32 -17.02 -3.74
C THR A 95 -5.75 -16.59 -3.48
N TYR A 96 -6.70 -17.32 -4.06
CA TYR A 96 -8.11 -17.20 -3.72
C TYR A 96 -8.37 -17.95 -2.41
N CYS A 97 -8.20 -17.24 -1.31
CA CYS A 97 -8.23 -17.79 0.03
C CYS A 97 -9.66 -18.00 0.54
N ASN A 98 -9.81 -18.98 1.43
CA ASN A 98 -11.07 -19.27 2.10
C ASN A 98 -10.86 -19.14 3.60
N ASN A 99 -11.92 -18.79 4.32
CA ASN A 99 -11.90 -18.79 5.76
C ASN A 99 -11.77 -20.21 6.34
N THR A 100 -11.12 -20.31 7.50
CA THR A 100 -10.91 -21.59 8.20
C THR A 100 -12.18 -22.10 8.87
N ASP A 101 -13.01 -21.20 9.41
CA ASP A 101 -14.15 -21.54 10.27
C ASP A 101 -15.54 -21.19 9.68
N GLY A 102 -15.63 -20.90 8.38
CA GLY A 102 -16.89 -20.56 7.70
C GLY A 102 -17.35 -19.11 7.89
N SER A 103 -16.78 -18.37 8.86
CA SER A 103 -16.74 -16.91 8.91
C SER A 103 -15.28 -16.47 8.92
N GLY A 104 -14.84 -15.65 7.95
CA GLY A 104 -13.44 -15.19 7.84
C GLY A 104 -13.04 -14.15 8.88
N PHE A 105 -14.01 -13.75 9.70
CA PHE A 105 -13.90 -12.77 10.75
C PHE A 105 -14.59 -13.30 11.98
N ASP A 106 -13.90 -13.22 13.12
CA ASP A 106 -14.60 -13.06 14.38
C ASP A 106 -15.00 -11.58 14.51
N ASN A 107 -16.29 -11.28 14.61
CA ASN A 107 -16.77 -9.92 14.91
C ASN A 107 -16.59 -9.56 16.41
N GLY A 108 -15.84 -10.37 17.16
CA GLY A 108 -15.31 -10.06 18.47
C GLY A 108 -14.06 -9.17 18.44
N LEU A 109 -13.65 -8.72 19.62
CA LEU A 109 -12.38 -8.04 19.84
C LEU A 109 -11.43 -8.98 20.60
N PRO A 110 -10.13 -8.97 20.28
CA PRO A 110 -9.48 -8.19 19.23
C PRO A 110 -9.74 -8.76 17.81
N LEU A 111 -9.49 -7.95 16.78
CA LEU A 111 -9.60 -8.36 15.37
C LEU A 111 -8.80 -9.64 15.12
N ASN A 112 -9.45 -10.63 14.51
CA ASN A 112 -8.79 -11.82 14.01
C ASN A 112 -9.44 -12.26 12.69
N ALA A 113 -8.75 -11.98 11.59
CA ALA A 113 -9.10 -12.42 10.24
C ALA A 113 -8.15 -13.54 9.82
N ASP A 114 -8.64 -14.78 9.86
CA ASP A 114 -7.87 -15.99 9.57
C ASP A 114 -8.42 -16.69 8.31
N TYR A 115 -7.58 -16.72 7.28
CA TYR A 115 -7.83 -17.31 5.97
C TYR A 115 -6.86 -18.48 5.71
N GLY A 116 -6.42 -19.16 6.77
CA GLY A 116 -5.59 -20.35 6.75
C GLY A 116 -4.11 -20.02 6.72
N THR A 117 -3.57 -19.82 5.52
CA THR A 117 -2.15 -19.42 5.34
C THR A 117 -1.97 -17.92 5.28
N TYR A 118 -3.05 -17.16 5.47
CA TYR A 118 -3.07 -15.71 5.39
C TYR A 118 -3.91 -15.15 6.51
N GLY A 119 -3.51 -14.01 7.07
CA GLY A 119 -4.36 -13.33 8.02
C GLY A 119 -3.91 -11.92 8.37
N PHE A 120 -4.83 -11.23 9.00
CA PHE A 120 -4.65 -9.94 9.64
C PHE A 120 -5.30 -9.99 11.01
N GLY A 121 -4.73 -9.31 11.98
CA GLY A 121 -5.34 -9.23 13.30
C GLY A 121 -4.74 -8.18 14.19
N SER A 122 -5.18 -8.20 15.44
CA SER A 122 -4.71 -7.30 16.48
C SER A 122 -4.38 -8.06 17.75
N THR A 123 -3.34 -7.62 18.45
CA THR A 123 -3.04 -8.07 19.81
C THR A 123 -3.52 -7.08 20.86
N SER A 124 -4.00 -5.89 20.46
CA SER A 124 -4.60 -4.90 21.35
C SER A 124 -6.12 -5.01 21.41
N ASP A 125 -6.69 -4.75 22.60
CA ASP A 125 -8.15 -4.81 22.88
C ASP A 125 -8.99 -3.89 21.99
N ASP A 126 -8.39 -2.81 21.47
CA ASP A 126 -9.06 -1.84 20.59
C ASP A 126 -8.97 -2.21 19.10
N SER A 127 -8.43 -3.40 18.78
CA SER A 127 -8.20 -3.91 17.42
C SER A 127 -7.27 -3.12 16.52
N VAL A 128 -6.63 -2.07 17.04
CA VAL A 128 -5.97 -1.05 16.20
C VAL A 128 -4.58 -0.69 16.72
N SER A 129 -4.38 -0.53 18.03
CA SER A 129 -3.10 -0.07 18.60
C SER A 129 -1.89 -0.96 18.26
N THR A 130 -2.08 -2.29 18.22
CA THR A 130 -1.04 -3.26 17.82
C THR A 130 -1.63 -4.30 16.89
N MET A 131 -1.16 -4.33 15.65
CA MET A 131 -1.69 -5.19 14.59
C MET A 131 -0.64 -6.18 14.10
N TYR A 132 -1.09 -7.22 13.42
CA TYR A 132 -0.22 -8.19 12.77
C TYR A 132 -0.79 -8.66 11.43
N THR A 133 0.10 -9.19 10.60
CA THR A 133 -0.23 -9.97 9.41
C THR A 133 0.67 -11.19 9.31
N TYR A 134 0.16 -12.25 8.71
CA TYR A 134 0.98 -13.37 8.29
C TYR A 134 0.59 -13.82 6.89
N ALA A 135 1.59 -14.32 6.15
CA ALA A 135 1.44 -14.94 4.85
C ALA A 135 2.41 -16.12 4.75
N HIS A 136 1.89 -17.33 4.70
CA HIS A 136 2.63 -18.59 4.60
C HIS A 136 2.25 -19.34 3.32
N PRO A 137 2.45 -18.74 2.13
CA PRO A 137 2.19 -19.46 0.89
C PRO A 137 3.00 -20.76 0.85
N GLU A 138 2.50 -21.79 0.17
CA GLU A 138 3.26 -23.01 -0.13
C GLU A 138 4.36 -22.74 -1.19
N LYS A 139 5.17 -21.72 -0.93
CA LYS A 139 6.22 -21.16 -1.78
C LYS A 139 7.50 -20.98 -0.97
N SER A 140 8.53 -20.45 -1.61
CA SER A 140 9.84 -20.24 -1.01
C SER A 140 9.93 -19.01 -0.09
N PHE A 141 8.80 -18.43 0.35
CA PHE A 141 8.80 -17.28 1.23
C PHE A 141 7.67 -17.29 2.26
N SER A 142 7.85 -16.55 3.36
CA SER A 142 6.80 -16.29 4.35
C SER A 142 6.97 -14.91 5.00
N ILE A 143 5.87 -14.36 5.52
CA ILE A 143 5.79 -13.08 6.22
C ILE A 143 5.12 -13.33 7.56
N ASP A 144 5.72 -12.83 8.64
CA ASP A 144 5.18 -12.83 9.99
C ASP A 144 5.53 -11.50 10.64
N LEU A 145 4.66 -10.50 10.51
CA LEU A 145 4.95 -9.13 10.93
C LEU A 145 3.90 -8.62 11.92
N GLU A 146 4.38 -7.86 12.89
CA GLU A 146 3.56 -7.10 13.81
C GLU A 146 3.99 -5.63 13.79
N TRP A 147 3.05 -4.71 14.05
CA TRP A 147 3.38 -3.30 14.16
C TRP A 147 2.55 -2.59 15.22
N ASN A 148 3.21 -1.64 15.89
CA ASN A 148 2.57 -0.68 16.77
C ASN A 148 2.24 0.60 16.02
N LEU A 149 1.06 1.13 16.25
CA LEU A 149 0.62 2.42 15.71
C LEU A 149 1.35 3.58 16.37
N THR A 150 2.53 3.84 15.86
CA THR A 150 3.42 4.93 16.30
C THR A 150 3.41 6.10 15.32
N SER A 151 2.53 6.06 14.32
CA SER A 151 2.29 7.15 13.38
C SER A 151 0.86 7.63 13.47
N ARG A 152 0.63 8.91 13.16
CA ARG A 152 -0.72 9.43 13.06
C ARG A 152 -1.41 8.85 11.83
N VAL A 153 -2.66 8.44 12.03
CA VAL A 153 -3.56 8.04 10.94
C VAL A 153 -3.60 9.12 9.88
N MET A 154 -3.81 8.74 8.63
CA MET A 154 -4.12 9.60 7.52
C MET A 154 -5.50 9.24 6.99
N LEU A 155 -6.39 10.22 6.89
CA LEU A 155 -7.76 10.03 6.43
C LEU A 155 -7.83 10.42 4.96
N ASN A 156 -8.01 9.45 4.06
CA ASN A 156 -8.05 9.71 2.63
C ASN A 156 -9.19 10.68 2.27
N GLY A 157 -8.91 11.65 1.40
CA GLY A 157 -9.83 12.74 1.07
C GLY A 157 -10.00 13.77 2.21
N GLY A 158 -9.15 13.72 3.23
CA GLY A 158 -9.16 14.62 4.40
C GLY A 158 -10.18 14.25 5.49
N GLY A 159 -11.23 13.50 5.13
CA GLY A 159 -12.28 13.05 6.03
C GLY A 159 -12.39 11.53 6.18
N GLY A 160 -11.67 10.75 5.36
CA GLY A 160 -11.66 9.29 5.40
C GLY A 160 -12.83 8.65 4.66
N ILE A 161 -13.57 9.41 3.84
CA ILE A 161 -14.64 8.91 2.98
C ILE A 161 -14.40 9.45 1.57
N ILE A 162 -14.30 8.56 0.59
CA ILE A 162 -14.01 8.90 -0.81
C ILE A 162 -15.03 8.27 -1.78
N PRO A 163 -15.35 8.91 -2.91
CA PRO A 163 -16.31 8.40 -3.89
C PRO A 163 -15.67 7.32 -4.79
N PHE A 164 -15.36 6.16 -4.22
CA PHE A 164 -14.64 5.06 -4.87
C PHE A 164 -15.57 4.15 -5.70
N GLY A 165 -16.29 4.74 -6.65
CA GLY A 165 -17.22 4.05 -7.55
C GLY A 165 -18.35 4.96 -8.03
N ASN A 166 -19.27 4.44 -8.86
CA ASN A 166 -20.42 5.20 -9.34
C ASN A 166 -21.36 5.57 -8.18
N VAL A 167 -21.74 6.84 -8.08
CA VAL A 167 -22.62 7.37 -7.02
C VAL A 167 -23.89 6.50 -6.87
N PRO A 168 -24.30 6.14 -5.64
CA PRO A 168 -23.80 6.62 -4.34
C PRO A 168 -22.68 5.77 -3.71
N ILE A 169 -21.92 4.99 -4.49
CA ILE A 169 -20.84 4.14 -3.97
C ILE A 169 -19.72 5.01 -3.37
N ASN A 170 -19.32 4.69 -2.15
CA ASN A 170 -18.18 5.29 -1.47
C ASN A 170 -17.36 4.21 -0.75
N ALA A 171 -16.15 4.60 -0.36
CA ALA A 171 -15.31 3.84 0.55
C ALA A 171 -14.99 4.69 1.78
N THR A 172 -14.95 4.04 2.95
CA THR A 172 -14.20 4.58 4.08
C THR A 172 -12.75 4.13 3.93
N GLU A 173 -11.81 5.06 3.96
CA GLU A 173 -10.43 4.81 3.54
C GLU A 173 -9.46 5.60 4.43
N TRP A 174 -8.63 4.88 5.18
CA TRP A 174 -7.67 5.46 6.11
C TRP A 174 -6.43 4.59 6.25
N GLY A 175 -5.29 5.26 6.46
CA GLY A 175 -3.99 4.62 6.53
C GLY A 175 -3.20 4.98 7.79
N ILE A 176 -2.27 4.14 8.19
CA ILE A 176 -1.23 4.42 9.19
C ILE A 176 0.10 4.28 8.47
N PRO A 177 0.82 5.38 8.22
CA PRO A 177 1.91 5.34 7.26
C PRO A 177 3.21 4.75 7.79
N ASN A 178 3.54 4.94 9.08
CA ASN A 178 4.84 4.55 9.63
C ASN A 178 4.70 3.88 11.00
N GLY A 179 3.90 2.81 11.07
CA GLY A 179 3.84 1.94 12.25
C GLY A 179 5.21 1.32 12.53
N ARG A 180 5.55 1.11 13.80
CA ARG A 180 6.84 0.53 14.21
C ARG A 180 6.75 -0.98 14.09
N THR A 181 7.59 -1.57 13.23
CA THR A 181 7.42 -2.96 12.78
C THR A 181 8.42 -3.91 13.40
N ALA A 182 7.97 -5.10 13.78
CA ALA A 182 8.78 -6.20 14.26
C ALA A 182 8.31 -7.52 13.61
N GLY A 183 9.02 -8.60 13.92
CA GLY A 183 8.72 -9.93 13.41
C GLY A 183 9.82 -10.45 12.49
N THR A 184 9.42 -11.23 11.49
CA THR A 184 10.33 -11.94 10.60
C THR A 184 9.79 -12.06 9.18
N ILE A 185 10.71 -12.16 8.22
CA ILE A 185 10.43 -12.69 6.89
C ILE A 185 11.27 -13.94 6.68
N THR A 186 10.77 -14.89 5.89
CA THR A 186 11.55 -16.05 5.48
C THR A 186 11.71 -16.06 3.97
N LEU A 187 12.93 -16.26 3.48
CA LEU A 187 13.26 -16.38 2.06
C LEU A 187 14.13 -17.61 1.85
N ASN A 188 13.69 -18.55 1.01
CA ASN A 188 14.42 -19.78 0.68
C ASN A 188 14.90 -20.55 1.93
N ASN A 189 14.02 -20.74 2.92
CA ASN A 189 14.31 -21.36 4.24
C ASN A 189 15.28 -20.59 5.15
N LYS A 190 15.65 -19.34 4.82
CA LYS A 190 16.37 -18.45 5.72
C LYS A 190 15.38 -17.46 6.32
N THR A 191 15.23 -17.51 7.64
CA THR A 191 14.48 -16.51 8.40
C THR A 191 15.39 -15.31 8.70
N ILE A 192 14.86 -14.11 8.46
CA ILE A 192 15.51 -12.81 8.64
C ILE A 192 14.66 -12.06 9.66
N SER A 193 15.30 -11.60 10.74
CA SER A 193 14.62 -10.82 11.78
C SER A 193 14.57 -9.35 11.38
N VAL A 194 13.44 -8.70 11.67
CA VAL A 194 13.25 -7.28 11.41
C VAL A 194 14.02 -6.44 12.43
N ASP A 195 14.84 -5.49 11.97
CA ASP A 195 15.35 -4.40 12.80
C ASP A 195 14.26 -3.35 13.01
N THR A 196 13.61 -3.43 14.16
CA THR A 196 12.50 -2.56 14.57
C THR A 196 12.85 -1.08 14.65
N SER A 197 14.13 -0.72 14.76
CA SER A 197 14.54 0.69 14.78
C SER A 197 14.64 1.27 13.36
N ASN A 198 14.81 0.42 12.36
CA ASN A 198 15.04 0.78 10.97
C ASN A 198 14.01 0.10 10.04
N SER A 199 12.77 -0.07 10.52
CA SER A 199 11.68 -0.68 9.76
C SER A 199 10.35 -0.06 10.15
N PHE A 200 9.43 0.03 9.18
CA PHE A 200 8.07 0.49 9.43
C PHE A 200 7.06 -0.18 8.49
N THR A 201 5.78 -0.11 8.87
CA THR A 201 4.65 -0.62 8.09
C THR A 201 3.70 0.53 7.79
N TRP A 202 3.31 0.63 6.52
CA TRP A 202 2.09 1.32 6.13
C TRP A 202 0.94 0.32 6.16
N TYR A 203 -0.17 0.68 6.81
CA TYR A 203 -1.38 -0.12 6.83
C TYR A 203 -2.57 0.70 6.37
N ASP A 204 -3.24 0.26 5.30
CA ASP A 204 -4.49 0.84 4.79
C ASP A 204 -5.69 -0.07 5.14
N ARG A 205 -6.78 0.59 5.55
CA ARG A 205 -8.05 -0.05 5.87
C ARG A 205 -9.15 0.57 5.03
N GLN A 206 -9.72 -0.25 4.15
CA GLN A 206 -10.81 0.16 3.27
C GLN A 206 -12.12 -0.60 3.51
N LEU A 207 -13.18 0.12 3.87
CA LEU A 207 -14.54 -0.41 3.81
C LEU A 207 -15.17 0.06 2.51
N SER A 208 -15.36 -0.85 1.55
CA SER A 208 -15.81 -0.48 0.21
C SER A 208 -17.19 -1.03 -0.12
N HIS A 209 -18.05 -0.18 -0.68
CA HIS A 209 -19.37 -0.57 -1.21
C HIS A 209 -19.34 -0.88 -2.72
N GLY A 210 -18.12 -1.01 -3.26
CA GLY A 210 -17.81 -1.18 -4.68
C GLY A 210 -16.39 -0.70 -4.97
N ALA A 211 -15.93 -0.81 -6.21
CA ALA A 211 -14.65 -0.26 -6.64
C ALA A 211 -14.73 0.17 -8.11
N PRO A 212 -13.96 1.18 -8.55
CA PRO A 212 -13.70 1.42 -9.96
C PRO A 212 -13.03 0.20 -10.60
N LYS A 213 -13.16 0.06 -11.92
CA LYS A 213 -12.49 -1.02 -12.66
C LYS A 213 -11.03 -0.72 -12.97
N ASN A 214 -10.67 0.56 -12.95
CA ASN A 214 -9.33 1.05 -13.20
C ASN A 214 -8.99 2.07 -12.12
N TRP A 215 -7.90 1.84 -11.39
CA TRP A 215 -7.34 2.83 -10.49
C TRP A 215 -5.83 2.70 -10.43
N THR A 216 -5.19 3.83 -10.12
CA THR A 216 -3.79 3.92 -9.70
C THR A 216 -3.78 4.55 -8.33
N TRP A 217 -3.05 3.96 -7.39
CA TRP A 217 -2.79 4.53 -6.10
C TRP A 217 -1.28 4.56 -5.84
N PHE A 218 -0.80 5.64 -5.23
CA PHE A 218 0.58 5.73 -4.78
C PHE A 218 0.62 5.99 -3.27
N GLU A 219 1.39 5.16 -2.60
CA GLU A 219 1.92 5.39 -1.27
C GLU A 219 3.31 6.02 -1.42
N LEU A 220 3.55 7.21 -0.85
CA LEU A 220 4.89 7.82 -0.91
C LEU A 220 5.39 8.33 0.45
N HIS A 221 6.64 8.00 0.71
CA HIS A 221 7.45 8.45 1.84
C HIS A 221 8.56 9.37 1.36
N PHE A 222 8.75 10.47 2.08
CA PHE A 222 9.82 11.42 1.83
C PHE A 222 10.88 11.26 2.93
N PRO A 223 12.07 10.69 2.62
CA PRO A 223 13.10 10.35 3.61
C PRO A 223 13.46 11.52 4.53
N GLY A 224 13.56 11.25 5.83
CA GLY A 224 13.96 12.26 6.83
C GLY A 224 12.90 13.33 7.11
N SER A 225 11.66 13.14 6.64
CA SER A 225 10.56 14.09 6.83
C SER A 225 9.35 13.48 7.55
N ASP A 226 8.48 14.35 8.03
CA ASP A 226 7.14 14.02 8.52
C ASP A 226 6.08 13.98 7.40
N ILE A 227 6.49 14.12 6.13
CA ILE A 227 5.58 14.11 4.98
C ILE A 227 5.27 12.69 4.55
N LYS A 228 3.99 12.40 4.37
CA LYS A 228 3.44 11.15 3.83
C LYS A 228 2.34 11.47 2.84
N ALA A 229 2.27 10.74 1.73
CA ALA A 229 1.26 10.97 0.71
C ALA A 229 0.57 9.67 0.29
N SER A 230 -0.76 9.75 0.18
CA SER A 230 -1.62 8.76 -0.45
C SER A 230 -2.33 9.43 -1.62
N ILE A 231 -2.01 8.97 -2.82
CA ILE A 231 -2.31 9.68 -4.06
C ILE A 231 -3.15 8.77 -4.95
N TRP A 232 -4.40 9.16 -5.17
CA TRP A 232 -5.39 8.33 -5.83
C TRP A 232 -5.72 8.82 -7.23
N ALA A 233 -5.93 7.88 -8.13
CA ALA A 233 -6.46 8.09 -9.46
C ALA A 233 -7.44 6.98 -9.81
N TRP A 234 -8.63 7.32 -10.27
CA TRP A 234 -9.52 6.33 -10.90
C TRP A 234 -10.44 6.97 -11.92
N ASP A 235 -10.88 6.13 -12.85
CA ASP A 235 -11.82 6.52 -13.90
C ASP A 235 -13.10 5.70 -13.77
N LEU A 236 -14.23 6.39 -13.86
CA LEU A 236 -15.56 5.80 -13.89
C LEU A 236 -16.06 5.67 -15.34
N ILE A 237 -17.13 4.89 -15.54
CA ILE A 237 -17.64 4.52 -16.87
C ILE A 237 -18.13 5.74 -17.68
N ASP A 238 -18.54 6.81 -17.01
CA ASP A 238 -19.14 8.00 -17.63
C ASP A 238 -18.12 9.15 -17.84
N ASP A 239 -16.84 8.81 -18.07
CA ASP A 239 -15.69 9.73 -18.20
C ASP A 239 -15.42 10.61 -16.96
N GLU A 240 -16.03 10.30 -15.83
CA GLU A 240 -15.69 10.94 -14.55
C GLU A 240 -14.35 10.42 -14.05
N SER A 241 -13.35 11.30 -14.02
CA SER A 241 -12.02 11.02 -13.48
C SER A 241 -11.86 11.71 -12.13
N THR A 242 -11.35 10.98 -11.14
CA THR A 242 -11.00 11.54 -9.84
C THR A 242 -9.50 11.43 -9.64
N ARG A 243 -8.85 12.54 -9.30
CA ARG A 243 -7.41 12.64 -9.02
C ARG A 243 -7.21 13.55 -7.81
N PHE A 244 -6.81 12.97 -6.67
CA PHE A 244 -6.43 13.76 -5.50
C PHE A 244 -5.30 13.10 -4.72
N ALA A 245 -4.55 13.91 -3.98
CA ALA A 245 -3.54 13.48 -3.03
C ALA A 245 -3.95 13.91 -1.63
N THR A 246 -4.00 12.95 -0.71
CA THR A 246 -4.03 13.23 0.73
C THR A 246 -2.60 13.27 1.23
N ILE A 247 -2.21 14.39 1.84
CA ILE A 247 -0.84 14.64 2.24
C ILE A 247 -0.84 14.98 3.72
N ARG A 248 -0.16 14.17 4.52
CA ARG A 248 0.12 14.49 5.91
C ARG A 248 1.42 15.27 5.97
N VAL A 249 1.37 16.47 6.56
CA VAL A 249 2.55 17.30 6.88
C VAL A 249 2.53 17.54 8.38
N GLY A 250 3.31 16.73 9.11
CA GLY A 250 3.29 16.69 10.56
C GLY A 250 1.90 16.34 11.10
N ASN A 251 1.22 17.32 11.69
CA ASN A 251 -0.12 17.18 12.26
C ASN A 251 -1.24 17.72 11.34
N GLY A 252 -0.90 18.32 10.19
CA GLY A 252 -1.87 18.82 9.23
C GLY A 252 -2.15 17.82 8.11
N TYR A 253 -3.33 17.91 7.50
CA TYR A 253 -3.65 17.25 6.23
C TYR A 253 -3.93 18.29 5.16
N HIS A 254 -3.36 18.09 3.99
CA HIS A 254 -3.73 18.79 2.78
C HIS A 254 -4.35 17.80 1.80
N VAL A 255 -5.38 18.24 1.08
CA VAL A 255 -5.95 17.50 -0.05
C VAL A 255 -5.68 18.33 -1.28
N LEU A 256 -4.90 17.79 -2.21
CA LEU A 256 -4.53 18.48 -3.45
C LEU A 256 -5.12 17.78 -4.66
N ALA A 257 -5.67 18.53 -5.60
CA ALA A 257 -5.88 18.05 -6.96
C ALA A 257 -4.53 17.89 -7.69
N TYR A 258 -4.46 16.96 -8.64
CA TYR A 258 -3.26 16.75 -9.45
C TYR A 258 -3.61 16.15 -10.82
N GLU A 259 -2.68 16.27 -11.76
CA GLU A 259 -2.71 15.60 -13.06
C GLU A 259 -1.81 14.36 -13.04
N LEU A 260 -2.32 13.23 -13.54
CA LEU A 260 -1.59 11.98 -13.73
C LEU A 260 -1.27 11.79 -15.20
N SER A 261 0.01 11.62 -15.52
CA SER A 261 0.48 11.29 -16.88
C SER A 261 1.33 10.01 -16.88
N PRO A 262 0.74 8.85 -17.17
CA PRO A 262 1.49 7.60 -17.35
C PRO A 262 2.32 7.63 -18.65
N ASP A 263 3.55 7.13 -18.60
CA ASP A 263 4.41 7.00 -19.78
C ASP A 263 4.22 5.64 -20.48
N TYR A 264 3.34 5.61 -21.47
CA TYR A 264 3.09 4.42 -22.28
C TYR A 264 4.21 4.10 -23.31
N SER A 265 5.30 4.87 -23.34
CA SER A 265 6.51 4.46 -24.06
C SER A 265 7.42 3.56 -23.22
N ASN A 266 7.24 3.55 -21.89
CA ASN A 266 7.92 2.68 -20.94
C ASN A 266 6.93 1.76 -20.24
N THR A 267 6.71 0.57 -20.81
CA THR A 267 5.68 -0.36 -20.36
C THR A 267 6.23 -1.77 -20.16
N TRP A 268 5.53 -2.56 -19.36
CA TRP A 268 5.68 -4.00 -19.27
C TRP A 268 4.36 -4.69 -19.57
N THR A 269 4.41 -5.74 -20.40
CA THR A 269 3.26 -6.60 -20.65
C THR A 269 3.41 -7.85 -19.83
N SER A 270 2.42 -8.14 -18.97
CA SER A 270 2.44 -9.36 -18.18
C SER A 270 2.35 -10.58 -19.08
N PRO A 271 3.24 -11.58 -18.93
CA PRO A 271 3.11 -12.84 -19.65
C PRO A 271 1.93 -13.69 -19.15
N ASN A 272 1.37 -13.41 -17.96
CA ASN A 272 0.28 -14.20 -17.37
C ASN A 272 -1.09 -13.61 -17.73
N SER A 273 -1.27 -12.30 -17.56
CA SER A 273 -2.55 -11.62 -17.79
C SER A 273 -2.68 -10.96 -19.16
N ASN A 274 -1.55 -10.74 -19.86
CA ASN A 274 -1.42 -9.87 -21.04
C ASN A 274 -1.77 -8.39 -20.81
N LEU A 275 -1.97 -7.97 -19.55
CA LEU A 275 -2.18 -6.56 -19.22
C LEU A 275 -0.89 -5.77 -19.45
N VAL A 276 -1.05 -4.51 -19.89
CA VAL A 276 0.05 -3.59 -20.15
C VAL A 276 0.11 -2.55 -19.04
N TYR A 277 1.21 -2.56 -18.30
CA TYR A 277 1.45 -1.66 -17.18
C TYR A 277 2.45 -0.58 -17.60
N PRO A 278 2.13 0.72 -17.46
CA PRO A 278 3.16 1.75 -17.48
C PRO A 278 4.11 1.53 -16.30
N LEU A 279 5.39 1.86 -16.48
CA LEU A 279 6.42 1.73 -15.44
C LEU A 279 6.92 3.08 -14.94
N SER A 280 6.38 4.17 -15.48
CA SER A 280 6.72 5.55 -15.13
C SER A 280 5.48 6.43 -15.20
N TRP A 281 5.38 7.37 -14.26
CA TRP A 281 4.29 8.31 -14.14
C TRP A 281 4.81 9.69 -13.80
N THR A 282 4.23 10.72 -14.39
CA THR A 282 4.42 12.11 -13.95
C THR A 282 3.18 12.57 -13.20
N LEU A 283 3.37 13.04 -11.98
CA LEU A 283 2.35 13.64 -11.12
C LEU A 283 2.60 15.15 -11.08
N THR A 284 1.60 15.97 -11.43
CA THR A 284 1.70 17.44 -11.35
C THR A 284 0.59 17.97 -10.45
N PHE A 285 0.95 18.57 -9.32
CA PHE A 285 0.01 18.98 -8.27
C PHE A 285 -0.44 20.43 -8.45
N GLU A 286 -1.63 20.77 -7.98
CA GLU A 286 -2.20 22.12 -8.14
C GLU A 286 -1.40 23.23 -7.45
N ASN A 287 -0.56 22.89 -6.47
CA ASN A 287 0.35 23.81 -5.80
C ASN A 287 1.64 24.08 -6.59
N GLY A 288 1.80 23.47 -7.78
CA GLY A 288 2.98 23.60 -8.64
C GLY A 288 4.09 22.58 -8.37
N ASP A 289 3.93 21.73 -7.36
CA ASP A 289 4.82 20.59 -7.12
C ASP A 289 4.67 19.54 -8.24
N HIS A 290 5.69 18.71 -8.41
CA HIS A 290 5.67 17.61 -9.36
C HIS A 290 6.58 16.46 -8.92
N LEU A 291 6.19 15.25 -9.29
CA LEU A 291 6.95 14.03 -9.06
C LEU A 291 7.00 13.18 -10.33
N ILE A 292 8.15 12.62 -10.63
CA ILE A 292 8.34 11.56 -11.62
C ILE A 292 8.54 10.28 -10.83
N VAL A 293 7.55 9.39 -10.89
CA VAL A 293 7.52 8.10 -10.18
C VAL A 293 7.93 7.01 -11.15
N ASN A 294 8.85 6.13 -10.76
CA ASN A 294 9.33 5.02 -11.57
C ASN A 294 9.30 3.73 -10.77
N SER A 295 8.83 2.66 -11.40
CA SER A 295 8.96 1.32 -10.84
C SER A 295 10.41 0.85 -10.93
N VAL A 296 10.92 0.24 -9.85
CA VAL A 296 12.30 -0.27 -9.82
C VAL A 296 12.48 -1.55 -10.64
N ARG A 297 11.38 -2.25 -10.96
CA ARG A 297 11.40 -3.44 -11.81
C ARG A 297 10.09 -3.65 -12.58
N PRO A 298 10.12 -4.27 -13.77
CA PRO A 298 8.93 -4.41 -14.61
C PRO A 298 7.86 -5.37 -14.09
N ASP A 299 8.23 -6.49 -13.48
CA ASP A 299 7.38 -7.67 -13.28
C ASP A 299 6.86 -7.79 -11.83
N GLN A 300 6.15 -6.77 -11.34
CA GLN A 300 5.57 -6.72 -9.99
C GLN A 300 4.06 -6.99 -9.95
N GLU A 301 3.52 -7.68 -10.96
CA GLU A 301 2.12 -8.09 -10.97
C GLU A 301 1.85 -9.26 -10.03
N MET A 302 0.79 -9.13 -9.24
CA MET A 302 0.10 -10.20 -8.53
C MET A 302 -1.04 -10.70 -9.41
N TYR A 303 -0.85 -11.83 -10.09
CA TYR A 303 -1.77 -12.32 -11.11
C TYR A 303 -3.01 -13.00 -10.52
N GLY A 304 -4.19 -12.46 -10.84
CA GLY A 304 -5.50 -13.03 -10.50
C GLY A 304 -5.94 -14.10 -11.49
N GLU A 305 -5.61 -15.37 -11.23
CA GLU A 305 -5.86 -16.47 -12.17
C GLU A 305 -7.35 -16.77 -12.48
N LYS A 306 -8.29 -16.34 -11.64
CA LYS A 306 -9.74 -16.56 -11.87
C LYS A 306 -10.41 -15.35 -12.53
N ALA A 307 -9.91 -14.14 -12.30
CA ALA A 307 -10.44 -12.93 -12.92
C ALA A 307 -9.35 -11.86 -13.07
N LEU A 308 -9.26 -11.24 -14.25
CA LEU A 308 -8.27 -10.20 -14.53
C LEU A 308 -8.37 -8.99 -13.59
N ILE A 309 -9.58 -8.64 -13.14
CA ILE A 309 -9.80 -7.54 -12.18
C ILE A 309 -9.14 -7.81 -10.82
N ASP A 310 -8.86 -9.07 -10.49
CA ASP A 310 -8.14 -9.43 -9.26
C ASP A 310 -6.62 -9.31 -9.43
N SER A 311 -6.15 -9.09 -10.66
CA SER A 311 -4.74 -8.80 -10.92
C SER A 311 -4.43 -7.37 -10.54
N ALA A 312 -3.34 -7.18 -9.81
CA ALA A 312 -2.86 -5.87 -9.42
C ALA A 312 -1.35 -5.79 -9.65
N TYR A 313 -0.90 -4.67 -10.19
CA TYR A 313 0.50 -4.31 -10.14
C TYR A 313 0.77 -3.60 -8.82
N GLU A 314 1.47 -4.26 -7.91
CA GLU A 314 1.75 -3.72 -6.58
C GLU A 314 3.26 -3.62 -6.42
N GLY A 315 3.82 -2.52 -6.91
CA GLY A 315 5.25 -2.40 -7.16
C GLY A 315 5.94 -1.36 -6.29
N PHE A 316 7.16 -1.67 -5.84
CA PHE A 316 8.02 -0.66 -5.24
C PHE A 316 8.42 0.40 -6.27
N VAL A 317 8.32 1.66 -5.88
CA VAL A 317 8.63 2.82 -6.73
C VAL A 317 9.59 3.77 -6.05
N GLU A 318 10.37 4.46 -6.87
CA GLU A 318 11.13 5.65 -6.51
C GLU A 318 10.53 6.86 -7.20
N ALA A 319 10.54 8.01 -6.53
CA ALA A 319 10.03 9.26 -7.07
C ALA A 319 11.06 10.38 -6.90
N ALA A 320 11.17 11.24 -7.91
CA ALA A 320 11.98 12.45 -7.84
C ALA A 320 11.25 13.66 -8.40
N GLY A 321 11.57 14.85 -7.89
CA GLY A 321 10.97 16.11 -8.36
C GLY A 321 11.07 17.22 -7.33
N SER A 322 9.96 17.92 -7.11
CA SER A 322 9.79 18.89 -6.03
C SER A 322 8.43 18.66 -5.40
N PHE A 323 8.41 18.33 -4.12
CA PHE A 323 7.17 18.12 -3.37
C PHE A 323 7.35 18.63 -1.94
N TYR A 324 6.68 19.73 -1.58
CA TYR A 324 6.81 20.36 -0.26
C TYR A 324 8.27 20.63 0.17
N GLY A 325 9.14 20.92 -0.80
CA GLY A 325 10.57 21.17 -0.58
C GLY A 325 11.46 19.92 -0.53
N TYR A 326 10.90 18.72 -0.69
CA TYR A 326 11.64 17.47 -0.83
C TYR A 326 11.76 17.05 -2.29
N THR A 327 12.87 16.38 -2.63
CA THR A 327 13.21 16.06 -4.02
C THR A 327 13.20 14.58 -4.34
N GLU A 328 13.11 13.74 -3.32
CA GLU A 328 13.20 12.28 -3.44
C GLU A 328 12.14 11.64 -2.54
N ALA A 329 11.55 10.55 -3.01
CA ALA A 329 10.62 9.72 -2.27
C ALA A 329 10.72 8.26 -2.73
N PHE A 330 10.20 7.36 -1.92
CA PHE A 330 10.00 5.96 -2.26
C PHE A 330 8.64 5.50 -1.75
N GLY A 331 8.16 4.37 -2.24
CA GLY A 331 6.95 3.75 -1.70
C GLY A 331 6.39 2.68 -2.64
N VAL A 332 5.07 2.66 -2.78
CA VAL A 332 4.37 1.64 -3.57
C VAL A 332 3.44 2.30 -4.57
N VAL A 333 3.34 1.71 -5.76
CA VAL A 333 2.21 1.94 -6.68
C VAL A 333 1.33 0.69 -6.70
N GLU A 334 0.03 0.87 -6.50
CA GLU A 334 -0.99 -0.12 -6.87
C GLU A 334 -1.63 0.33 -8.18
N LEU A 335 -1.68 -0.56 -9.17
CA LEU A 335 -2.47 -0.38 -10.38
C LEU A 335 -3.36 -1.60 -10.60
N VAL A 336 -4.66 -1.36 -10.71
CA VAL A 336 -5.60 -2.33 -11.25
C VAL A 336 -6.15 -1.79 -12.55
N THR A 337 -6.15 -2.65 -13.58
CA THR A 337 -6.72 -2.36 -14.89
C THR A 337 -7.45 -3.59 -15.40
N ALA A 338 -8.68 -3.40 -15.88
CA ALA A 338 -9.54 -4.49 -16.35
C ALA A 338 -9.71 -4.53 -17.88
N PHE A 339 -8.92 -3.76 -18.63
CA PHE A 339 -9.06 -3.57 -20.08
C PHE A 339 -7.74 -3.62 -20.82
#